data_AF-A0A9P8GR00-F1
#
_entry.id   AF-A0A9P8GR00-F1
#
_cell.length_a   1.000
_cell.length_b   1.000
_cell.length_c   1.000
_cell.angle_alpha   90.00
_cell.angle_beta   90.00
_cell.angle_gamma   90.00
#
_symmetry.space_group_name_H-M   'P 1'
#
loop_
_entity.id
_entity.type
_entity.pdbx_description
1 polymer ?
#
loop_
_entity_poly.entity_id
_entity_poly.type
_entity_poly.pdbx_seq_one_letter_code
_entity_poly.pdbx_strand_id
1 'polypeptide(L)'
;MPWWVYVIAMEKITLHRSSKLLDLLAAIQTLQSTTGIDWSQLMNFGHTWSDLHRLHLHGSDLWEKESWTTTRKAELCHHFEAIGTAEAGMYLRGIGDIPADWGYEVLNLVCSKRLGLDVLIFEVHAWLRCAGTQLRKDMGSEETRSFSRPVPGPNRGLQQRISCTMAEHWNTWRKELSKLSGSQSALSVGSRAVAAKCLDFMAESGYAFVIEIAYSWVRANSWPAS
;
A
#
# COMPACT_ATOMS: atom_id res chain seq x y z
N MET A 1 -2.13 -22.84 20.93
CA MET A 1 -3.44 -22.12 20.92
C MET A 1 -4.26 -22.60 19.73
N PRO A 2 -5.59 -22.71 19.81
CA PRO A 2 -6.39 -23.17 18.68
C PRO A 2 -6.44 -22.12 17.56
N TRP A 3 -6.14 -22.54 16.34
CA TRP A 3 -5.97 -21.68 15.15
C TRP A 3 -7.22 -20.84 14.80
N TRP A 4 -8.42 -21.31 15.14
CA TRP A 4 -9.68 -20.58 14.93
C TRP A 4 -9.84 -19.34 15.83
N VAL A 5 -9.15 -19.28 16.98
CA VAL A 5 -9.14 -18.07 17.83
C VAL A 5 -8.38 -16.93 17.16
N TYR A 6 -7.34 -17.24 16.37
CA TYR A 6 -6.61 -16.26 15.57
C TYR A 6 -7.44 -15.70 14.42
N VAL A 7 -8.20 -16.55 13.72
CA VAL A 7 -9.07 -16.13 12.62
C VAL A 7 -10.20 -15.21 13.11
N ILE A 8 -10.86 -15.56 14.21
CA ILE A 8 -11.91 -14.73 14.82
C ILE A 8 -11.34 -13.41 15.37
N ALA A 9 -10.10 -13.43 15.88
CA ALA A 9 -9.42 -12.21 16.28
C ALA A 9 -9.15 -11.31 15.06
N MET A 10 -8.57 -11.84 13.98
CA MET A 10 -8.27 -11.08 12.76
C MET A 10 -9.53 -10.42 12.15
N GLU A 11 -10.65 -11.14 12.10
CA GLU A 11 -11.91 -10.66 11.51
C GLU A 11 -12.61 -9.58 12.35
N LYS A 12 -12.51 -9.64 13.69
CA LYS A 12 -13.10 -8.63 14.60
C LYS A 12 -12.21 -7.40 14.84
N ILE A 13 -10.94 -7.43 14.43
CA ILE A 13 -9.93 -6.41 14.77
C ILE A 13 -9.88 -5.24 13.78
N THR A 14 -10.43 -5.39 12.57
CA THR A 14 -10.21 -4.48 11.43
C THR A 14 -10.96 -3.13 11.50
N LEU A 15 -11.87 -2.90 12.46
CA LEU A 15 -12.73 -1.69 12.45
C LEU A 15 -12.39 -0.59 13.47
N HIS A 16 -11.50 -0.79 14.45
CA HIS A 16 -11.23 0.27 15.45
C HIS A 16 -9.90 0.18 16.22
N ARG A 17 -9.01 -0.77 15.89
CA ARG A 17 -7.88 -1.14 16.78
C ARG A 17 -6.57 -1.41 16.05
N SER A 18 -6.32 -0.84 14.88
CA SER A 18 -5.08 -1.07 14.13
C SER A 18 -3.82 -0.72 14.95
N SER A 19 -3.85 0.37 15.72
CA SER A 19 -2.74 0.71 16.64
C SER A 19 -2.57 -0.30 17.77
N LYS A 20 -3.65 -0.68 18.46
CA LYS A 20 -3.60 -1.69 19.54
C LYS A 20 -3.22 -3.08 19.05
N LEU A 21 -3.56 -3.44 17.80
CA LEU A 21 -3.10 -4.68 17.16
C LEU A 21 -1.61 -4.61 16.90
N LEU A 22 -1.12 -3.53 16.29
CA LEU A 22 0.30 -3.33 16.03
C LEU A 22 1.10 -3.28 17.34
N ASP A 23 0.55 -2.67 18.38
CA ASP A 23 1.14 -2.61 19.72
C ASP A 23 1.08 -3.96 20.42
N LEU A 24 0.01 -4.75 20.23
CA LEU A 24 -0.10 -6.11 20.75
C LEU A 24 0.86 -7.06 20.03
N LEU A 25 0.97 -6.99 18.71
CA LEU A 25 1.93 -7.77 17.92
C LEU A 25 3.37 -7.40 18.29
N ALA A 26 3.65 -6.10 18.45
CA ALA A 26 4.94 -5.62 18.95
C ALA A 26 5.19 -6.03 20.41
N ALA A 27 4.16 -6.01 21.27
CA ALA A 27 4.28 -6.45 22.66
C ALA A 27 4.49 -7.97 22.76
N ILE A 28 3.84 -8.76 21.90
CA ILE A 28 4.08 -10.20 21.78
C ILE A 28 5.52 -10.44 21.31
N GLN A 29 6.04 -9.61 20.40
CA GLN A 29 7.44 -9.63 19.97
C GLN A 29 8.43 -9.27 21.09
N THR A 30 8.07 -8.35 22.00
CA THR A 30 8.94 -7.96 23.15
C THR A 30 8.82 -8.89 24.36
N LEU A 31 7.70 -9.60 24.53
CA LEU A 31 7.48 -10.55 25.63
C LEU A 31 8.30 -11.84 25.49
N GLN A 32 8.77 -12.18 24.29
CA GLN A 32 9.67 -13.32 24.07
C GLN A 32 11.13 -12.88 24.09
N SER A 33 11.60 -12.57 25.31
CA SER A 33 12.98 -12.24 25.61
C SER A 33 13.89 -13.47 25.48
N THR A 34 14.42 -13.71 24.27
CA THR A 34 15.81 -14.14 24.02
C THR A 34 16.13 -14.36 22.55
N THR A 35 15.14 -14.59 21.68
CA THR A 35 15.38 -14.89 20.24
C THR A 35 14.53 -14.10 19.24
N GLY A 36 13.57 -13.27 19.71
CA GLY A 36 12.60 -12.63 18.82
C GLY A 36 11.62 -13.65 18.24
N ILE A 37 10.40 -13.22 17.91
CA ILE A 37 9.47 -14.08 17.17
C ILE A 37 9.99 -14.17 15.75
N ASP A 38 10.40 -15.37 15.37
CA ASP A 38 10.58 -15.73 13.98
C ASP A 38 9.18 -15.81 13.35
N TRP A 39 8.71 -14.69 12.77
CA TRP A 39 7.41 -14.62 12.11
C TRP A 39 7.28 -15.67 10.99
N SER A 40 8.41 -16.15 10.44
CA SER A 40 8.43 -17.26 9.50
C SER A 40 7.96 -18.59 10.12
N GLN A 41 8.00 -18.73 11.45
CA GLN A 41 7.42 -19.88 12.18
C GLN A 41 5.91 -19.80 12.38
N LEU A 42 5.31 -18.61 12.23
CA LEU A 42 3.87 -18.47 12.00
C LEU A 42 3.59 -18.77 10.52
N MET A 43 3.85 -20.02 10.15
CA MET A 43 3.71 -20.54 8.81
C MET A 43 2.33 -20.14 8.25
N ASN A 44 2.33 -19.49 7.08
CA ASN A 44 1.16 -19.00 6.36
C ASN A 44 0.45 -17.73 6.91
N PHE A 45 1.04 -16.95 7.81
CA PHE A 45 0.43 -15.66 8.23
C PHE A 45 0.15 -14.74 7.03
N GLY A 46 1.17 -14.46 6.20
CA GLY A 46 1.02 -13.59 5.02
C GLY A 46 0.00 -14.13 4.01
N HIS A 47 -0.01 -15.45 3.78
CA HIS A 47 -1.01 -16.10 2.92
C HIS A 47 -2.43 -15.93 3.47
N THR A 48 -2.63 -16.21 4.76
CA THR A 48 -3.95 -16.08 5.40
C THR A 48 -4.43 -14.63 5.37
N TRP A 49 -3.54 -13.66 5.65
CA TRP A 49 -3.88 -12.25 5.54
C TRP A 49 -4.27 -11.87 4.11
N SER A 50 -3.50 -12.32 3.12
CA SER A 50 -3.78 -12.05 1.70
C SER A 50 -5.14 -12.62 1.28
N ASP A 51 -5.44 -13.86 1.66
CA ASP A 51 -6.71 -14.51 1.35
C ASP A 51 -7.91 -13.79 1.97
N LEU A 52 -7.74 -13.16 3.14
CA LEU A 52 -8.81 -12.44 3.83
C LEU A 52 -8.98 -10.99 3.35
N HIS A 53 -7.88 -10.30 3.01
CA HIS A 53 -7.89 -8.84 2.84
C HIS A 53 -7.49 -8.36 1.44
N ARG A 54 -6.81 -9.18 0.64
CA ARG A 54 -6.22 -8.77 -0.65
C ARG A 54 -6.92 -9.34 -1.87
N LEU A 55 -8.02 -10.08 -1.72
CA LEU A 55 -8.80 -10.60 -2.86
C LEU A 55 -9.19 -9.50 -3.86
N HIS A 56 -9.45 -8.30 -3.36
CA HIS A 56 -9.78 -7.13 -4.16
C HIS A 56 -8.66 -6.74 -5.15
N LEU A 57 -7.41 -7.17 -4.97
CA LEU A 57 -6.31 -6.89 -5.91
C LEU A 57 -6.37 -7.77 -7.16
N HIS A 58 -7.04 -8.92 -7.09
CA HIS A 58 -7.10 -9.89 -8.19
C HIS A 58 -8.20 -9.63 -9.21
N GLY A 59 -9.08 -8.66 -8.96
CA GLY A 59 -10.16 -8.35 -9.87
C GLY A 59 -11.26 -7.54 -9.21
N SER A 60 -12.27 -7.20 -10.00
CA SER A 60 -13.44 -6.50 -9.49
C SER A 60 -14.32 -7.43 -8.67
N ASP A 61 -14.72 -6.98 -7.49
CA ASP A 61 -15.62 -7.72 -6.60
C ASP A 61 -17.09 -7.27 -6.79
N LEU A 62 -18.04 -8.08 -6.34
CA LEU A 62 -19.48 -7.81 -6.47
C LEU A 62 -19.88 -6.49 -5.80
N TRP A 63 -19.27 -6.15 -4.67
CA TRP A 63 -19.55 -4.90 -3.96
C TRP A 63 -19.25 -3.65 -4.81
N GLU A 64 -18.39 -3.74 -5.82
CA GLU A 64 -18.08 -2.61 -6.71
C GLU A 64 -19.18 -2.25 -7.70
N LYS A 65 -20.12 -3.17 -7.91
CA LYS A 65 -21.26 -3.00 -8.81
C LYS A 65 -22.53 -2.56 -8.07
N GLU A 66 -22.49 -2.59 -6.74
CA GLU A 66 -23.59 -2.18 -5.89
C GLU A 66 -23.70 -0.65 -5.85
N SER A 67 -24.93 -0.13 -5.81
CA SER A 67 -25.16 1.27 -5.48
C SER A 67 -24.94 1.48 -3.98
N TRP A 68 -23.90 2.22 -3.60
CA TRP A 68 -23.62 2.48 -2.19
C TRP A 68 -24.45 3.64 -1.65
N THR A 69 -24.97 3.46 -0.43
CA THR A 69 -25.37 4.59 0.41
C THR A 69 -24.13 5.35 0.88
N THR A 70 -24.29 6.61 1.28
CA THR A 70 -23.20 7.42 1.86
C THR A 70 -22.54 6.72 3.04
N THR A 71 -23.34 6.10 3.92
CA THR A 71 -22.85 5.34 5.09
C THR A 71 -22.03 4.13 4.66
N ARG A 72 -22.54 3.32 3.72
CA ARG A 72 -21.84 2.13 3.27
C ARG A 72 -20.51 2.47 2.60
N LYS A 73 -20.49 3.54 1.79
CA LYS A 73 -19.25 4.02 1.18
C LYS A 73 -18.23 4.45 2.24
N ALA A 74 -18.65 5.17 3.27
CA ALA A 74 -17.77 5.59 4.35
C ALA A 74 -17.17 4.39 5.12
N GLU A 75 -17.98 3.36 5.40
CA GLU A 75 -17.50 2.12 6.01
C GLU A 75 -16.44 1.42 5.15
N LEU A 76 -16.67 1.32 3.83
CA LEU A 76 -15.73 0.73 2.90
C LEU A 76 -14.43 1.53 2.83
N CYS A 77 -14.50 2.86 2.70
CA CYS A 77 -13.32 3.73 2.74
C CYS A 77 -12.50 3.51 4.01
N HIS A 78 -13.16 3.47 5.18
CA HIS A 78 -12.49 3.23 6.46
C HIS A 78 -11.88 1.83 6.54
N HIS A 79 -12.57 0.81 6.03
CA HIS A 79 -12.07 -0.56 6.02
C HIS A 79 -10.76 -0.69 5.22
N PHE A 80 -10.74 -0.16 4.00
CA PHE A 80 -9.56 -0.21 3.14
C PHE A 80 -8.42 0.69 3.63
N GLU A 81 -8.73 1.84 4.25
CA GLU A 81 -7.71 2.63 4.95
C GLU A 81 -7.08 1.88 6.13
N ALA A 82 -7.89 1.14 6.90
CA ALA A 82 -7.43 0.37 8.04
C ALA A 82 -6.55 -0.82 7.61
N ILE A 83 -6.92 -1.52 6.53
CA ILE A 83 -6.10 -2.59 5.93
C ILE A 83 -4.76 -2.01 5.48
N GLY A 84 -4.75 -0.97 4.63
CA GLY A 84 -3.51 -0.39 4.12
C GLY A 84 -2.61 0.15 5.23
N THR A 85 -3.19 0.72 6.30
CA THR A 85 -2.43 1.18 7.47
C THR A 85 -1.78 0.01 8.21
N ALA A 86 -2.52 -1.10 8.39
CA ALA A 86 -1.99 -2.29 9.05
C ALA A 86 -0.88 -2.93 8.23
N GLU A 87 -1.07 -3.12 6.93
CA GLU A 87 -0.07 -3.72 6.05
C GLU A 87 1.21 -2.88 5.95
N ALA A 88 1.07 -1.57 5.75
CA ALA A 88 2.22 -0.67 5.74
C ALA A 88 2.96 -0.68 7.08
N GLY A 89 2.23 -0.76 8.20
CA GLY A 89 2.81 -0.91 9.53
C GLY A 89 3.55 -2.22 9.73
N MET A 90 3.02 -3.33 9.18
CA MET A 90 3.68 -4.64 9.22
C MET A 90 4.97 -4.63 8.39
N TYR A 91 4.92 -4.09 7.18
CA TYR A 91 6.10 -3.91 6.31
C TYR A 91 7.21 -3.12 7.00
N LEU A 92 6.89 -1.95 7.56
CA LEU A 92 7.89 -1.10 8.23
C LEU A 92 8.53 -1.75 9.46
N ARG A 93 7.83 -2.68 10.11
CA ARG A 93 8.28 -3.37 11.33
C ARG A 93 8.87 -4.75 11.05
N GLY A 94 8.89 -5.20 9.79
CA GLY A 94 9.31 -6.56 9.42
C GLY A 94 8.43 -7.65 10.05
N ILE A 95 7.14 -7.38 10.23
CA ILE A 95 6.18 -8.33 10.82
C ILE A 95 5.55 -9.16 9.70
N GLY A 96 5.48 -10.48 9.90
CA GLY A 96 4.73 -11.38 9.02
C GLY A 96 5.30 -11.56 7.61
N ASP A 97 6.58 -11.20 7.41
CA ASP A 97 7.28 -11.22 6.12
C ASP A 97 6.55 -10.46 5.01
N ILE A 98 5.85 -9.36 5.35
CA ILE A 98 5.15 -8.53 4.37
C ILE A 98 6.17 -7.78 3.49
N PRO A 99 6.24 -8.09 2.17
CA PRO A 99 7.23 -7.48 1.28
C PRO A 99 6.76 -6.10 0.77
N ALA A 100 7.71 -5.28 0.28
CA ALA A 100 7.41 -4.02 -0.41
C ALA A 100 6.47 -4.20 -1.62
N ASP A 101 6.54 -5.38 -2.26
CA ASP A 101 5.69 -5.83 -3.37
C ASP A 101 4.20 -5.61 -3.08
N TRP A 102 3.79 -5.82 -1.84
CA TRP A 102 2.39 -5.64 -1.46
C TRP A 102 1.94 -4.19 -1.59
N GLY A 103 2.80 -3.24 -1.22
CA GLY A 103 2.56 -1.82 -1.40
C GLY A 103 2.54 -1.43 -2.88
N TYR A 104 3.41 -2.01 -3.71
CA TYR A 104 3.43 -1.77 -5.15
C TYR A 104 2.20 -2.32 -5.87
N GLU A 105 1.68 -3.48 -5.45
CA GLU A 105 0.41 -4.03 -5.94
C GLU A 105 -0.76 -3.12 -5.60
N VAL A 106 -0.85 -2.62 -4.37
CA VAL A 106 -1.86 -1.64 -3.96
C VAL A 106 -1.74 -0.37 -4.77
N LEU A 107 -0.52 0.17 -4.97
CA LEU A 107 -0.29 1.34 -5.80
C LEU A 107 -0.78 1.16 -7.25
N ASN A 108 -0.74 -0.05 -7.81
CA ASN A 108 -1.30 -0.30 -9.14
C ASN A 108 -2.82 -0.15 -9.23
N LEU A 109 -3.55 -0.13 -8.10
CA LEU A 109 -4.99 0.12 -8.11
C LEU A 109 -5.34 1.47 -8.75
N VAL A 110 -4.47 2.48 -8.63
CA VAL A 110 -4.68 3.79 -9.29
C VAL A 110 -4.74 3.68 -10.82
N CYS A 111 -4.16 2.62 -11.38
CA CYS A 111 -4.23 2.33 -12.82
C CYS A 111 -5.46 1.52 -13.22
N SER A 112 -6.21 0.92 -12.28
CA SER A 112 -7.21 -0.12 -12.55
C SER A 112 -8.49 0.37 -13.23
N LYS A 113 -8.78 1.68 -13.23
CA LYS A 113 -10.01 2.30 -13.77
C LYS A 113 -11.31 1.62 -13.31
N ARG A 114 -11.28 0.97 -12.16
CA ARG A 114 -12.39 0.22 -11.58
C ARG A 114 -13.42 1.14 -10.95
N LEU A 115 -14.67 0.68 -10.86
CA LEU A 115 -15.73 1.39 -10.16
C LEU A 115 -15.43 1.52 -8.66
N GLY A 116 -14.80 0.51 -8.07
CA GLY A 116 -14.31 0.51 -6.69
C GLY A 116 -13.20 1.51 -6.38
N LEU A 117 -12.60 2.16 -7.39
CA LEU A 117 -11.44 3.01 -7.18
C LEU A 117 -11.72 4.19 -6.23
N ASP A 118 -12.96 4.65 -6.21
CA ASP A 118 -13.43 5.72 -5.32
C ASP A 118 -13.34 5.37 -3.83
N VAL A 119 -13.25 4.08 -3.52
CA VAL A 119 -13.04 3.50 -2.19
C VAL A 119 -11.59 3.02 -2.04
N LEU A 120 -11.07 2.27 -3.01
CA LEU A 120 -9.75 1.64 -2.94
C LEU A 120 -8.59 2.63 -2.86
N ILE A 121 -8.78 3.88 -3.30
CA ILE A 121 -7.77 4.93 -3.17
C ILE A 121 -7.38 5.24 -1.71
N PHE A 122 -8.23 4.88 -0.74
CA PHE A 122 -7.95 5.05 0.68
C PHE A 122 -6.90 4.06 1.19
N GLU A 123 -6.81 2.86 0.62
CA GLU A 123 -5.74 1.91 0.89
C GLU A 123 -4.40 2.39 0.32
N VAL A 124 -4.43 2.89 -0.92
CA VAL A 124 -3.27 3.53 -1.58
C VAL A 124 -2.74 4.68 -0.73
N HIS A 125 -3.65 5.55 -0.27
CA HIS A 125 -3.33 6.66 0.62
C HIS A 125 -2.68 6.17 1.92
N ALA A 126 -3.23 5.14 2.57
CA ALA A 126 -2.69 4.60 3.80
C ALA A 126 -1.26 4.07 3.61
N TRP A 127 -1.02 3.30 2.55
CA TRP A 127 0.31 2.79 2.21
C TRP A 127 1.33 3.92 1.97
N LEU A 128 0.96 4.93 1.17
CA LEU A 128 1.85 6.07 0.89
C LEU A 128 2.11 6.92 2.13
N ARG A 129 1.07 7.19 2.92
CA ARG A 129 1.16 7.98 4.15
C ARG A 129 2.07 7.31 5.18
N CYS A 130 1.95 6.00 5.35
CA CYS A 130 2.71 5.27 6.36
C CYS A 130 4.12 4.90 5.88
N ALA A 131 4.23 4.33 4.67
CA ALA A 131 5.45 3.68 4.20
C ALA A 131 5.99 4.23 2.87
N GLY A 132 5.43 5.31 2.32
CA GLY A 132 5.80 5.83 0.99
C GLY A 132 7.30 6.12 0.82
N THR A 133 7.93 6.73 1.83
CA THR A 133 9.37 7.01 1.83
C THR A 133 10.20 5.73 1.83
N GLN A 134 9.84 4.75 2.67
CA GLN A 134 10.55 3.47 2.74
C GLN A 134 10.36 2.66 1.45
N LEU A 135 9.14 2.61 0.91
CA LEU A 135 8.86 1.99 -0.39
C LEU A 135 9.69 2.59 -1.51
N ARG A 136 9.91 3.91 -1.49
CA ARG A 136 10.76 4.60 -2.48
C ARG A 136 12.24 4.28 -2.31
N LYS A 137 12.70 4.13 -1.06
CA LYS A 137 14.09 3.81 -0.72
C LYS A 137 14.45 2.36 -1.07
N ASP A 138 13.56 1.42 -0.76
CA ASP A 138 13.75 0.00 -1.03
C ASP A 138 13.52 -0.36 -2.50
N MET A 139 13.02 0.58 -3.28
CA MET A 139 12.76 0.40 -4.71
C MET A 139 14.08 0.30 -5.49
N GLY A 140 14.39 -0.89 -6.00
CA GLY A 140 15.43 -1.04 -7.02
C GLY A 140 15.01 -0.32 -8.30
N SER A 141 15.53 0.89 -8.57
CA SER A 141 15.05 1.75 -9.67
C SER A 141 15.07 1.07 -11.04
N GLU A 142 16.12 0.29 -11.30
CA GLU A 142 16.36 -0.46 -12.54
C GLU A 142 15.70 -1.85 -12.56
N GLU A 143 15.13 -2.28 -11.43
CA GLU A 143 14.43 -3.56 -11.35
C GLU A 143 13.22 -3.50 -12.28
N THR A 144 13.15 -4.46 -13.21
CA THR A 144 12.00 -4.56 -14.13
C THR A 144 10.93 -5.41 -13.48
N ARG A 145 9.73 -4.87 -13.39
CA ARG A 145 8.55 -5.58 -12.88
C ARG A 145 7.42 -5.54 -13.86
N SER A 146 6.48 -6.46 -13.66
CA SER A 146 5.35 -6.66 -14.56
C SER A 146 4.05 -6.58 -13.80
N PHE A 147 3.22 -5.60 -14.15
CA PHE A 147 1.90 -5.42 -13.53
C PHE A 147 0.82 -5.33 -14.59
N SER A 148 -0.37 -5.83 -14.27
CA SER A 148 -1.51 -5.77 -15.17
C SER A 148 -2.17 -4.39 -15.11
N ARG A 149 -2.48 -3.82 -16.27
CA ARG A 149 -3.17 -2.52 -16.40
C ARG A 149 -4.30 -2.60 -17.44
N PRO A 150 -5.37 -1.80 -17.32
CA PRO A 150 -6.42 -1.75 -18.33
C PRO A 150 -5.88 -1.21 -19.66
N VAL A 151 -6.23 -1.88 -20.76
CA VAL A 151 -5.90 -1.43 -22.12
C VAL A 151 -6.65 -0.11 -22.42
N PRO A 152 -5.95 0.97 -22.84
CA PRO A 152 -6.60 2.18 -23.32
C PRO A 152 -7.35 1.94 -24.64
N GLY A 153 -8.48 2.61 -24.85
CA GLY A 153 -9.18 2.64 -26.14
C GLY A 153 -10.39 1.70 -26.24
N PRO A 154 -10.78 1.25 -27.46
CA PRO A 154 -12.05 0.55 -27.70
C PRO A 154 -12.10 -0.85 -27.05
N ASN A 155 -10.97 -1.41 -26.64
CA ASN A 155 -10.86 -2.72 -26.00
C ASN A 155 -11.15 -2.66 -24.48
N ARG A 156 -12.31 -2.13 -24.10
CA ARG A 156 -12.72 -2.01 -22.70
C ARG A 156 -12.81 -3.41 -22.06
N GLY A 157 -12.09 -3.60 -20.96
CA GLY A 157 -12.09 -4.84 -20.17
C GLY A 157 -10.88 -5.75 -20.35
N LEU A 158 -10.03 -5.53 -21.36
CA LEU A 158 -8.76 -6.25 -21.49
C LEU A 158 -7.71 -5.66 -20.54
N GLN A 159 -6.98 -6.54 -19.86
CA GLN A 159 -5.79 -6.18 -19.11
C GLN A 159 -4.54 -6.49 -19.95
N GLN A 160 -3.63 -5.52 -20.04
CA GLN A 160 -2.31 -5.69 -20.59
C GLN A 160 -1.30 -5.81 -19.45
N ARG A 161 -0.47 -6.84 -19.49
CA ARG A 161 0.71 -6.91 -18.64
C ARG A 161 1.74 -5.93 -19.17
N ILE A 162 2.07 -4.92 -18.38
CA ILE A 162 3.11 -3.95 -18.69
C ILE A 162 4.34 -4.31 -17.87
N SER A 163 5.46 -4.53 -18.55
CA SER A 163 6.76 -4.75 -17.96
C SER A 163 7.61 -3.50 -18.15
N CYS A 164 7.98 -2.83 -17.05
CA CYS A 164 8.86 -1.66 -17.11
C CYS A 164 9.69 -1.57 -15.82
N THR A 165 10.62 -0.61 -15.78
CA THR A 165 11.41 -0.37 -14.57
C THR A 165 10.52 0.12 -13.43
N MET A 166 10.93 -0.12 -12.18
CA MET A 166 10.21 0.40 -11.02
C MET A 166 10.18 1.94 -10.99
N ALA A 167 11.22 2.60 -11.52
CA ALA A 167 11.20 4.05 -11.73
C ALA A 167 10.06 4.50 -12.68
N GLU A 168 9.86 3.79 -13.79
CA GLU A 168 8.75 4.04 -14.72
C GLU A 168 7.38 3.72 -14.11
N HIS A 169 7.28 2.65 -13.31
CA HIS A 169 6.06 2.35 -12.55
C HIS A 169 5.71 3.49 -11.59
N TRP A 170 6.68 3.98 -10.80
CA TRP A 170 6.48 5.09 -9.89
C TRP A 170 6.01 6.38 -10.60
N ASN A 171 6.64 6.70 -11.72
CA ASN A 171 6.23 7.84 -12.55
C ASN A 171 4.82 7.65 -13.13
N THR A 172 4.46 6.42 -13.49
CA THR A 172 3.10 6.11 -13.96
C THR A 172 2.07 6.32 -12.86
N TRP A 173 2.30 5.80 -11.65
CA TRP A 173 1.38 5.99 -10.53
C TRP A 173 1.20 7.48 -10.20
N ARG A 174 2.29 8.25 -10.20
CA ARG A 174 2.22 9.72 -10.03
C ARG A 174 1.36 10.38 -11.11
N LYS A 175 1.53 9.99 -12.38
CA LYS A 175 0.75 10.53 -13.50
C LYS A 175 -0.74 10.20 -13.37
N GLU A 176 -1.08 8.97 -12.99
CA GLU A 176 -2.48 8.56 -12.83
C GLU A 176 -3.12 9.23 -11.61
N LEU A 177 -2.43 9.32 -10.46
CA LEU A 177 -2.91 10.08 -9.30
C LEU A 177 -3.16 11.56 -9.63
N SER A 178 -2.32 12.17 -10.47
CA SER A 178 -2.53 13.55 -10.95
C SER A 178 -3.79 13.70 -11.80
N LYS A 179 -4.11 12.71 -12.64
CA LYS A 179 -5.38 12.71 -13.36
C LYS A 179 -6.57 12.50 -12.42
N LEU A 180 -6.42 11.57 -11.46
CA LEU A 180 -7.46 11.21 -10.51
C LEU A 180 -7.82 12.36 -9.55
N SER A 181 -6.86 13.20 -9.18
CA SER A 181 -7.11 14.40 -8.35
C SER A 181 -7.76 15.55 -9.12
N GLY A 182 -7.63 15.56 -10.45
CA GLY A 182 -8.17 16.60 -11.33
C GLY A 182 -9.70 16.66 -11.33
N SER A 183 -10.26 17.84 -11.64
CA SER A 183 -11.71 18.09 -11.66
C SER A 183 -12.49 17.26 -12.70
N GLN A 184 -11.81 16.77 -13.74
CA GLN A 184 -12.38 15.93 -14.80
C GLN A 184 -12.40 14.43 -14.44
N SER A 185 -11.90 14.06 -13.26
CA SER A 185 -11.89 12.68 -12.78
C SER A 185 -13.30 12.19 -12.46
N ALA A 186 -13.52 10.88 -12.64
CA ALA A 186 -14.77 10.21 -12.27
C ALA A 186 -14.90 9.97 -10.75
N LEU A 187 -13.84 10.25 -9.98
CA LEU A 187 -13.86 10.11 -8.52
C LEU A 187 -14.72 11.19 -7.85
N SER A 188 -15.28 10.86 -6.69
CA SER A 188 -15.98 11.84 -5.86
C SER A 188 -15.03 12.93 -5.36
N VAL A 189 -15.58 14.09 -4.98
CA VAL A 189 -14.79 15.23 -4.46
C VAL A 189 -13.85 14.81 -3.32
N GLY A 190 -14.33 13.99 -2.38
CA GLY A 190 -13.54 13.49 -1.27
C GLY A 190 -12.37 12.61 -1.74
N SER A 191 -12.64 11.67 -2.64
CA SER A 191 -11.62 10.75 -3.15
C SER A 191 -10.60 11.44 -4.06
N ARG A 192 -11.00 12.50 -4.77
CA ARG A 192 -10.06 13.39 -5.49
C ARG A 192 -9.09 14.10 -4.54
N ALA A 193 -9.58 14.56 -3.39
CA ALA A 193 -8.71 15.16 -2.37
C ALA A 193 -7.74 14.14 -1.76
N VAL A 194 -8.17 12.88 -1.58
CA VAL A 194 -7.28 11.79 -1.17
C VAL A 194 -6.22 11.49 -2.23
N ALA A 195 -6.60 11.48 -3.52
CA ALA A 195 -5.64 11.35 -4.63
C ALA A 195 -4.58 12.46 -4.62
N ALA A 196 -4.97 13.70 -4.32
CA ALA A 196 -4.04 14.82 -4.19
C ALA A 196 -3.05 14.60 -3.05
N LYS A 197 -3.51 14.18 -1.86
CA LYS A 197 -2.61 13.83 -0.73
C LYS A 197 -1.62 12.73 -1.08
N CYS A 198 -2.03 11.73 -1.87
CA CYS A 198 -1.13 10.69 -2.34
C CYS A 198 0.02 11.27 -3.19
N LEU A 199 -0.25 12.28 -4.02
CA LEU A 199 0.80 12.96 -4.80
C LEU A 199 1.80 13.66 -3.90
N ASP A 200 1.32 14.32 -2.86
CA ASP A 200 2.16 15.03 -1.89
C ASP A 200 3.14 14.04 -1.23
N PHE A 201 2.64 12.90 -0.72
CA PHE A 201 3.49 11.86 -0.14
C PHE A 201 4.50 11.28 -1.15
N MET A 202 4.10 11.08 -2.41
CA MET A 202 5.01 10.62 -3.47
C MET A 202 6.07 11.65 -3.85
N ALA A 203 5.80 12.95 -3.66
CA ALA A 203 6.76 14.03 -3.90
C ALA A 203 7.74 14.15 -2.74
N GLU A 204 7.26 14.13 -1.49
CA GLU A 204 8.08 14.15 -0.27
C GLU A 204 9.07 12.99 -0.22
N SER A 205 8.62 11.79 -0.61
CA SER A 205 9.46 10.59 -0.76
C SER A 205 10.62 10.80 -1.76
N GLY A 206 10.44 11.67 -2.75
CA GLY A 206 11.49 12.03 -3.72
C GLY A 206 12.53 12.99 -3.15
N TYR A 207 12.11 13.98 -2.35
CA TYR A 207 13.02 14.95 -1.74
C TYR A 207 13.91 14.33 -0.66
N ALA A 208 13.36 13.44 0.18
CA ALA A 208 14.14 12.73 1.20
C ALA A 208 15.30 11.92 0.60
N PHE A 209 15.06 11.27 -0.56
CA PHE A 209 16.08 10.50 -1.27
C PHE A 209 17.21 11.36 -1.85
N VAL A 210 16.88 12.52 -2.46
CA VAL A 210 17.88 13.44 -3.02
C VAL A 210 18.76 14.03 -1.92
N ILE A 211 18.17 14.37 -0.78
CA ILE A 211 18.90 14.88 0.39
C ILE A 211 19.84 13.80 0.96
N GLU A 212 19.40 12.54 1.08
CA GLU A 212 20.24 11.44 1.59
C GLU A 212 21.44 11.14 0.66
N ILE A 213 21.25 11.20 -0.66
CA ILE A 213 22.35 11.10 -1.65
C ILE A 213 23.30 12.29 -1.51
N ALA A 214 22.79 13.51 -1.41
CA ALA A 214 23.63 14.70 -1.27
C ALA A 214 24.47 14.64 0.02
N TYR A 215 23.88 14.25 1.14
CA TYR A 215 24.61 14.07 2.40
C TYR A 215 25.62 12.91 2.35
N SER A 216 25.28 11.79 1.70
CA SER A 216 26.21 10.68 1.51
C SER A 216 27.39 11.07 0.62
N TRP A 217 27.15 11.84 -0.44
CA TRP A 217 28.19 12.37 -1.32
C TRP A 217 29.09 13.38 -0.60
N VAL A 218 28.52 14.29 0.19
CA VAL A 218 29.29 15.24 1.00
C VAL A 218 30.15 14.48 2.02
N ARG A 219 29.60 13.47 2.71
CA ARG A 219 30.34 12.67 3.70
C ARG A 219 31.46 11.83 3.08
N ALA A 220 31.26 11.33 1.87
CA ALA A 220 32.28 10.57 1.14
C ALA A 220 33.41 11.46 0.58
N ASN A 221 33.13 12.75 0.32
CA ASN A 221 34.08 13.68 -0.28
C ASN A 221 34.62 14.76 0.69
N SER A 222 34.14 14.79 1.93
CA SER A 222 34.77 15.56 3.00
C SER A 222 36.06 14.86 3.42
N TRP A 223 37.20 15.34 2.92
CA TRP A 223 38.53 14.96 3.37
C TRP A 223 38.71 15.27 4.86
N PRO A 224 39.47 14.45 5.62
CA PRO A 224 39.86 14.84 6.97
C PRO A 224 40.76 16.07 6.87
N ALA A 225 40.36 17.15 7.53
CA ALA A 225 41.24 18.29 7.76
C ALA A 225 42.43 17.79 8.60
N SER A 226 43.62 17.82 7.98
CA SER A 226 44.92 17.60 8.61
C SER A 226 45.26 18.69 9.61
#